data_AF-A0A934BK36-F1
#
_entry.id   AF-A0A934BK36-F1
#
_cell.length_a   1.000
_cell.length_b   1.000
_cell.length_c   1.000
_cell.angle_alpha   90.00
_cell.angle_beta   90.00
_cell.angle_gamma   90.00
#
_symmetry.space_group_name_H-M   'P 1'
#
loop_
_entity.id
_entity.type
_entity.pdbx_description
1 polymer ?
#
loop_
_entity_poly.entity_id
_entity_poly.type
_entity_poly.pdbx_seq_one_letter_code
_entity_poly.pdbx_strand_id
1 'polypeptide(L)'
;MIELLHRNWSKSLANIFAESKSEIFISSPYATKDGSTFFLKNTTKEFQQHGKLVFLTNLSPQNISQNSTDPKAFDILQNEIKNISIWHLPNLHAKVYISDKSKAIVTSGNFTAGGFYNNFEYGVKILDSKYSHLIYNDIFSYSQLGSNITNETLKIYLEISERIKKSVKEQQKKIKTSVAKKFKALFQEAENQLIKERLNVGPVHNIFSKTILYILGKYRALTTEQLHIYVKQIHPDLCDDGIDRVIDGRHFGKKWKHYVRNAQQHLKRNGLIELENGFWKLTS
;
A
#
# COMPACT_ATOMS: atom_id res chain seq x y z
N MET A 1 -14.46 3.41 20.77
CA MET A 1 -13.73 2.13 20.56
C MET A 1 -12.57 2.37 19.60
N ILE A 2 -11.42 1.75 19.84
CA ILE A 2 -10.23 1.80 18.96
C ILE A 2 -9.95 0.37 18.46
N GLU A 3 -9.78 0.20 17.16
CA GLU A 3 -9.44 -1.07 16.51
C GLU A 3 -8.07 -0.97 15.86
N LEU A 4 -7.21 -1.98 16.03
CA LEU A 4 -5.92 -2.04 15.36
C LEU A 4 -6.09 -2.42 13.88
N LEU A 5 -5.37 -1.70 13.02
CA LEU A 5 -5.35 -1.93 11.59
C LEU A 5 -4.00 -2.49 11.17
N HIS A 6 -4.03 -3.59 10.42
CA HIS A 6 -2.85 -4.25 9.86
C HIS A 6 -2.98 -4.33 8.34
N ARG A 7 -2.26 -5.27 7.70
CA ARG A 7 -2.24 -5.49 6.24
C ARG A 7 -3.56 -5.43 5.45
N ASN A 8 -4.70 -5.74 6.05
CA ASN A 8 -6.02 -5.70 5.39
C ASN A 8 -6.81 -4.42 5.72
N TRP A 9 -6.15 -3.36 6.18
CA TRP A 9 -6.80 -2.12 6.61
C TRP A 9 -7.61 -1.43 5.51
N SER A 10 -7.27 -1.68 4.24
CA SER A 10 -8.05 -1.21 3.08
C SER A 10 -9.50 -1.72 3.11
N LYS A 11 -9.79 -2.89 3.70
CA LYS A 11 -11.17 -3.33 3.92
C LYS A 11 -11.89 -2.44 4.94
N SER A 12 -11.21 -2.10 6.03
CA SER A 12 -11.76 -1.18 7.03
C SER A 12 -12.00 0.20 6.41
N LEU A 13 -11.08 0.69 5.58
CA LEU A 13 -11.23 1.95 4.85
C LEU A 13 -12.42 1.92 3.88
N ALA A 14 -12.56 0.83 3.10
CA ALA A 14 -13.70 0.65 2.20
C ALA A 14 -15.03 0.72 2.97
N ASN A 15 -15.11 0.11 4.16
CA ASN A 15 -16.31 0.17 4.98
C ASN A 15 -16.62 1.61 5.44
N ILE A 16 -15.61 2.40 5.85
CA ILE A 16 -15.88 3.80 6.27
C ILE A 16 -16.39 4.65 5.10
N PHE A 17 -15.89 4.39 3.89
CA PHE A 17 -16.33 5.08 2.68
C PHE A 17 -17.76 4.66 2.29
N ALA A 18 -18.08 3.37 2.36
CA ALA A 18 -19.39 2.85 1.99
C ALA A 18 -20.49 3.29 2.96
N GLU A 19 -20.15 3.45 4.24
CA GLU A 19 -21.07 3.88 5.30
C GLU A 19 -21.22 5.41 5.39
N SER A 20 -20.39 6.18 4.68
CA SER A 20 -20.41 7.65 4.76
C SER A 20 -21.64 8.23 4.07
N LYS A 21 -22.27 9.21 4.72
CA LYS A 21 -23.50 9.86 4.21
C LYS A 21 -23.28 11.30 3.78
N SER A 22 -22.41 12.03 4.47
CA SER A 22 -22.37 13.49 4.39
C SER A 22 -21.00 14.04 3.98
N GLU A 23 -19.92 13.61 4.63
CA GLU A 23 -18.60 14.15 4.40
C GLU A 23 -17.51 13.09 4.58
N ILE A 24 -16.60 13.02 3.61
CA ILE A 24 -15.35 12.28 3.75
C ILE A 24 -14.20 13.28 3.68
N PHE A 25 -13.33 13.24 4.69
CA PHE A 25 -12.05 13.96 4.68
C PHE A 25 -10.92 12.95 4.46
N ILE A 26 -10.10 13.17 3.43
CA ILE A 26 -8.88 12.41 3.17
C ILE A 26 -7.68 13.33 3.32
N SER A 27 -6.76 12.99 4.23
CA SER A 27 -5.42 13.55 4.29
C SER A 27 -4.45 12.48 3.84
N SER A 28 -3.73 12.71 2.75
CA SER A 28 -2.66 11.81 2.29
C SER A 28 -1.68 12.57 1.40
N PRO A 29 -0.37 12.55 1.69
CA PRO A 29 0.59 13.27 0.87
C PRO A 29 0.68 12.70 -0.54
N TYR A 30 0.49 11.39 -0.67
CA TYR A 30 0.58 10.64 -1.90
C TYR A 30 -0.78 10.12 -2.32
N ALA A 31 -1.11 10.32 -3.59
CA ALA A 31 -2.38 9.92 -4.18
C ALA A 31 -2.16 9.47 -5.63
N THR A 32 -2.65 8.29 -6.00
CA THR A 32 -2.57 7.78 -7.37
C THR A 32 -3.96 7.51 -7.94
N LYS A 33 -4.05 7.26 -9.25
CA LYS A 33 -5.28 6.83 -9.92
C LYS A 33 -5.95 5.62 -9.25
N ASP A 34 -5.16 4.66 -8.76
CA ASP A 34 -5.69 3.51 -8.02
C ASP A 34 -6.36 3.93 -6.71
N GLY A 35 -5.81 4.96 -6.05
CA GLY A 35 -6.42 5.67 -4.93
C GLY A 35 -7.86 6.09 -5.24
N SER A 36 -7.99 6.92 -6.26
CA SER A 36 -9.29 7.48 -6.67
C SER A 36 -10.26 6.39 -7.12
N THR A 37 -9.77 5.40 -7.87
CA THR A 37 -10.59 4.27 -8.33
C THR A 37 -11.11 3.44 -7.15
N PHE A 38 -10.26 3.18 -6.16
CA PHE A 38 -10.66 2.51 -4.93
C PHE A 38 -11.73 3.30 -4.18
N PHE A 39 -11.57 4.61 -4.03
CA PHE A 39 -12.57 5.46 -3.37
C PHE A 39 -13.92 5.44 -4.09
N LEU A 40 -13.93 5.65 -5.41
CA LEU A 40 -15.15 5.67 -6.21
C LEU A 40 -15.88 4.32 -6.21
N LYS A 41 -15.13 3.21 -6.18
CA LYS A 41 -15.71 1.86 -6.07
C LYS A 41 -16.37 1.60 -4.73
N ASN A 42 -15.89 2.22 -3.65
CA ASN A 42 -16.33 1.96 -2.28
C ASN A 42 -17.15 3.11 -1.69
N THR A 43 -17.64 4.04 -2.51
CA THR A 43 -18.60 5.08 -2.11
C THR A 43 -19.93 4.86 -2.82
N THR A 44 -21.03 5.23 -2.18
CA THR A 44 -22.36 5.11 -2.78
C THR A 44 -22.58 6.16 -3.86
N LYS A 45 -23.48 5.89 -4.82
CA LYS A 45 -23.88 6.88 -5.83
C LYS A 45 -24.53 8.11 -5.20
N GLU A 46 -25.26 7.93 -4.10
CA GLU A 46 -25.84 9.01 -3.30
C GLU A 46 -24.74 9.93 -2.76
N PHE A 47 -23.69 9.38 -2.15
CA PHE A 47 -22.55 10.17 -1.68
C PHE A 47 -21.86 10.90 -2.85
N GLN A 48 -21.64 10.24 -3.98
CA GLN A 48 -20.99 10.87 -5.15
C GLN A 48 -21.76 12.09 -5.66
N GLN A 49 -23.09 12.09 -5.54
CA GLN A 49 -23.97 13.17 -5.99
C GLN A 49 -24.22 14.26 -4.93
N HIS A 50 -24.26 13.90 -3.65
CA HIS A 50 -24.72 14.80 -2.59
C HIS A 50 -23.74 14.96 -1.42
N GLY A 51 -22.84 14.00 -1.25
CA GLY A 51 -21.78 14.04 -0.24
C GLY A 51 -20.68 15.01 -0.60
N LYS A 52 -19.91 15.39 0.42
CA LYS A 52 -18.77 16.30 0.31
C LYS A 52 -17.45 15.54 0.49
N LEU A 53 -16.54 15.69 -0.46
CA LEU A 53 -15.18 15.20 -0.35
C LEU A 53 -14.21 16.35 -0.09
N VAL A 54 -13.48 16.30 1.02
CA VAL A 54 -12.33 17.19 1.28
C VAL A 54 -11.06 16.37 1.18
N PHE A 55 -10.15 16.77 0.30
CA PHE A 55 -8.88 16.08 0.10
C PHE A 55 -7.70 17.02 0.38
N LEU A 56 -6.93 16.74 1.42
CA LEU A 56 -5.67 17.41 1.75
C LEU A 56 -4.49 16.56 1.27
N THR A 57 -3.64 17.12 0.42
CA THR A 57 -2.54 16.40 -0.22
C THR A 57 -1.29 17.25 -0.41
N ASN A 58 -0.20 16.65 -0.88
CA ASN A 58 1.03 17.34 -1.26
C ASN A 58 1.30 17.19 -2.76
N LEU A 59 0.70 18.10 -3.53
CA LEU A 59 0.98 18.36 -4.95
C LEU A 59 2.34 19.05 -5.20
N SER A 60 3.43 18.70 -4.51
CA SER A 60 4.74 19.26 -4.88
C SER A 60 5.23 18.68 -6.22
N PRO A 61 5.93 19.47 -7.06
CA PRO A 61 6.51 18.98 -8.31
C PRO A 61 7.45 17.77 -8.12
N GLN A 62 8.13 17.69 -6.98
CA GLN A 62 9.01 16.59 -6.61
C GLN A 62 8.22 15.27 -6.52
N ASN A 63 7.10 15.25 -5.79
CA ASN A 63 6.25 14.06 -5.64
C ASN A 63 5.69 13.56 -6.98
N ILE A 64 5.41 14.49 -7.90
CA ILE A 64 4.93 14.18 -9.25
C ILE A 64 6.04 13.58 -10.09
N SER A 65 7.24 14.17 -10.05
CA SER A 65 8.40 13.67 -10.81
C SER A 65 8.79 12.24 -10.41
N GLN A 66 8.54 11.88 -9.15
CA GLN A 66 8.78 10.55 -8.58
C GLN A 66 7.60 9.60 -8.74
N ASN A 67 6.49 10.05 -9.34
CA ASN A 67 5.21 9.32 -9.44
C ASN A 67 4.60 8.88 -8.09
N SER A 68 4.98 9.52 -6.99
CA SER A 68 4.37 9.30 -5.67
C SER A 68 2.96 9.90 -5.60
N THR A 69 2.76 11.03 -6.29
CA THR A 69 1.45 11.66 -6.47
C THR A 69 1.17 11.88 -7.95
N ASP A 70 0.01 11.45 -8.43
CA ASP A 70 -0.44 11.67 -9.81
C ASP A 70 -1.59 12.68 -9.82
N PRO A 71 -1.42 13.89 -10.39
CA PRO A 71 -2.50 14.87 -10.48
C PRO A 71 -3.77 14.34 -11.16
N LYS A 72 -3.64 13.32 -12.04
CA LYS A 72 -4.77 12.65 -12.68
C LYS A 72 -5.70 11.95 -11.68
N ALA A 73 -5.21 11.59 -10.49
CA ALA A 73 -6.04 11.06 -9.42
C ALA A 73 -7.15 12.04 -9.02
N PHE A 74 -6.83 13.33 -8.96
CA PHE A 74 -7.74 14.38 -8.55
C PHE A 74 -8.73 14.75 -9.64
N ASP A 75 -8.29 14.76 -10.90
CA ASP A 75 -9.16 14.95 -12.07
C ASP A 75 -10.26 13.88 -12.12
N ILE A 76 -9.90 12.61 -11.85
CA ILE A 76 -10.88 11.51 -11.75
C ILE A 76 -11.91 11.78 -10.65
N LEU A 77 -11.47 12.26 -9.48
CA LEU A 77 -12.38 12.56 -8.38
C LEU A 77 -13.28 13.76 -8.70
N GLN A 78 -12.75 14.82 -9.33
CA GLN A 78 -13.53 16.00 -9.72
C GLN A 78 -14.61 15.70 -10.76
N ASN A 79 -14.35 14.75 -11.67
CA ASN A 79 -15.32 14.37 -12.68
C ASN A 79 -16.47 13.51 -12.12
N GLU A 80 -16.26 12.83 -10.99
CA GLU A 80 -17.22 11.85 -10.44
C GLU A 80 -17.90 12.31 -9.14
N ILE A 81 -17.31 13.27 -8.42
CA ILE A 81 -17.83 13.80 -7.15
C ILE A 81 -18.29 15.24 -7.33
N LYS A 82 -19.59 15.50 -7.14
CA LYS A 82 -20.16 16.84 -7.36
C LYS A 82 -19.62 17.91 -6.42
N ASN A 83 -19.38 17.56 -5.16
CA ASN A 83 -18.87 18.49 -4.15
C ASN A 83 -17.51 18.03 -3.63
N ILE A 84 -16.45 18.56 -4.22
CA ILE A 84 -15.08 18.24 -3.88
C ILE A 84 -14.28 19.51 -3.60
N SER A 85 -13.45 19.46 -2.56
CA SER A 85 -12.45 20.49 -2.26
C SER A 85 -11.09 19.84 -2.14
N ILE A 86 -10.10 20.37 -2.87
CA ILE A 86 -8.74 19.83 -2.89
C ILE A 86 -7.82 20.88 -2.31
N TRP A 87 -6.98 20.48 -1.36
CA TRP A 87 -6.05 21.35 -0.66
C TRP A 87 -4.63 20.82 -0.82
N HIS A 88 -3.72 21.71 -1.22
CA HIS A 88 -2.29 21.47 -1.26
C HIS A 88 -1.64 22.00 0.02
N LEU A 89 -0.86 21.16 0.70
CA LEU A 89 0.00 21.57 1.81
C LEU A 89 1.41 20.96 1.64
N PRO A 90 2.46 21.79 1.51
CA PRO A 90 3.84 21.33 1.53
C PRO A 90 4.16 20.60 2.84
N ASN A 91 5.09 19.63 2.78
CA ASN A 91 5.52 18.83 3.94
C ASN A 91 4.42 18.07 4.68
N LEU A 92 3.20 18.00 4.12
CA LEU A 92 2.18 17.09 4.62
C LEU A 92 2.75 15.66 4.62
N HIS A 93 2.59 14.96 5.73
CA HIS A 93 2.90 13.54 5.83
C HIS A 93 1.81 12.74 6.57
N ALA A 94 0.81 13.44 7.12
CA ALA A 94 -0.32 12.82 7.79
C ALA A 94 -1.15 11.99 6.79
N LYS A 95 -1.61 10.83 7.26
CA LYS A 95 -2.41 9.89 6.49
C LYS A 95 -3.62 9.53 7.34
N VAL A 96 -4.69 10.26 7.08
CA VAL A 96 -5.89 10.24 7.91
C VAL A 96 -7.12 10.19 7.01
N TYR A 97 -8.04 9.30 7.32
CA TYR A 97 -9.30 9.14 6.60
C TYR A 97 -10.45 9.28 7.58
N ILE A 98 -11.36 10.20 7.33
CA ILE A 98 -12.43 10.55 8.27
C ILE A 98 -13.75 10.48 7.52
N SER A 99 -14.75 9.86 8.15
CA SER A 99 -16.11 9.75 7.63
C SER A 99 -17.08 10.38 8.62
N ASP A 100 -17.90 11.31 8.12
CA ASP A 100 -18.97 12.03 8.83
C ASP A 100 -18.53 12.62 10.17
N LYS A 101 -17.25 13.01 10.29
CA LYS A 101 -16.59 13.50 11.52
C LYS A 101 -16.76 12.59 12.74
N SER A 102 -17.18 11.33 12.54
CA SER A 102 -17.58 10.40 13.61
C SER A 102 -16.76 9.11 13.61
N LYS A 103 -16.08 8.81 12.49
CA LYS A 103 -15.16 7.69 12.35
C LYS A 103 -13.87 8.19 11.72
N ALA A 104 -12.73 7.76 12.24
CA ALA A 104 -11.42 8.11 11.71
C ALA A 104 -10.52 6.88 11.57
N ILE A 105 -9.63 6.90 10.58
CA ILE A 105 -8.50 5.99 10.43
C ILE A 105 -7.24 6.84 10.39
N VAL A 106 -6.30 6.56 11.29
CA VAL A 106 -4.93 7.10 11.27
C VAL A 106 -3.99 5.95 10.95
N THR A 107 -3.18 6.08 9.92
CA THR A 107 -2.39 4.95 9.39
C THR A 107 -1.06 5.43 8.81
N SER A 108 -0.16 4.50 8.53
CA SER A 108 1.03 4.75 7.69
C SER A 108 0.72 4.63 6.18
N GLY A 109 -0.44 4.07 5.82
CA GLY A 109 -0.86 3.81 4.44
C GLY A 109 -1.29 5.06 3.67
N ASN A 110 -0.66 5.29 2.52
CA ASN A 110 -1.03 6.35 1.58
C ASN A 110 -2.26 5.98 0.73
N PHE A 111 -2.84 6.99 0.09
CA PHE A 111 -3.93 6.84 -0.88
C PHE A 111 -3.44 6.33 -2.26
N THR A 112 -2.74 5.21 -2.26
CA THR A 112 -2.12 4.59 -3.44
C THR A 112 -2.27 3.07 -3.38
N ALA A 113 -2.13 2.38 -4.52
CA ALA A 113 -2.13 0.91 -4.54
C ALA A 113 -1.09 0.31 -3.58
N GLY A 114 0.08 0.96 -3.47
CA GLY A 114 1.13 0.59 -2.52
C GLY A 114 0.65 0.63 -1.07
N GLY A 115 0.05 1.76 -0.66
CA GLY A 115 -0.47 1.94 0.69
C GLY A 115 -1.66 1.03 1.02
N PHE A 116 -2.45 0.62 0.03
CA PHE A 116 -3.61 -0.24 0.28
C PHE A 116 -3.30 -1.74 0.32
N TYR A 117 -2.32 -2.21 -0.46
CA TYR A 117 -2.17 -3.64 -0.74
C TYR A 117 -0.74 -4.18 -0.62
N ASN A 118 0.28 -3.36 -0.89
CA ASN A 118 1.65 -3.87 -1.05
C ASN A 118 2.49 -3.67 0.21
N ASN A 119 2.42 -2.48 0.79
CA ASN A 119 3.23 -2.08 1.92
C ASN A 119 2.79 -2.77 3.23
N PHE A 120 3.73 -2.91 4.16
CA PHE A 120 3.42 -3.25 5.54
C PHE A 120 2.95 -2.01 6.27
N GLU A 121 1.65 -1.74 6.19
CA GLU A 121 1.04 -0.62 6.89
C GLU A 121 0.47 -1.02 8.24
N TYR A 122 0.45 -0.05 9.15
CA TYR A 122 -0.13 -0.16 10.47
C TYR A 122 -0.92 1.09 10.81
N GLY A 123 -1.98 0.95 11.59
CA GLY A 123 -2.78 2.09 11.98
C GLY A 123 -3.83 1.74 13.02
N VAL A 124 -4.71 2.69 13.26
CA VAL A 124 -5.84 2.56 14.15
C VAL A 124 -7.10 3.09 13.48
N LYS A 125 -8.22 2.41 13.70
CA LYS A 125 -9.56 2.90 13.41
C LYS A 125 -10.20 3.34 14.71
N ILE A 126 -10.77 4.52 14.71
CA ILE A 126 -11.37 5.18 15.86
C ILE A 126 -12.86 5.33 15.53
N LEU A 127 -13.70 4.68 16.34
CA LEU A 127 -15.16 4.73 16.24
C LEU A 127 -15.79 5.65 17.30
N ASP A 128 -14.95 6.31 18.09
CA ASP A 128 -15.40 7.31 19.05
C ASP A 128 -15.60 8.65 18.35
N SER A 129 -16.82 9.18 18.40
CA SER A 129 -17.19 10.40 17.69
C SER A 129 -16.46 11.64 18.24
N LYS A 130 -16.23 11.72 19.56
CA LYS A 130 -15.51 12.83 20.18
C LYS A 130 -14.07 12.88 19.68
N TYR A 131 -13.35 11.76 19.72
CA TYR A 131 -11.97 11.72 19.23
C TYR A 131 -11.87 11.87 17.71
N SER A 132 -12.82 11.28 16.95
CA SER A 132 -12.85 11.46 15.48
C SER A 132 -13.09 12.92 15.09
N HIS A 133 -13.92 13.63 15.85
CA HIS A 133 -14.18 15.04 15.63
C HIS A 133 -12.96 15.92 15.98
N LEU A 134 -12.22 15.59 17.04
CA LEU A 134 -10.96 16.27 17.36
C LEU A 134 -9.92 16.09 16.24
N ILE A 135 -9.73 14.85 15.78
CA ILE A 135 -8.84 14.56 14.64
C ILE A 135 -9.28 15.33 13.39
N TYR A 136 -10.59 15.39 13.14
CA TYR A 136 -11.13 16.18 12.04
C TYR A 136 -10.74 17.66 12.16
N ASN A 137 -10.94 18.28 13.32
CA ASN A 137 -10.62 19.69 13.53
C ASN A 137 -9.13 19.98 13.32
N ASP A 138 -8.25 19.12 13.84
CA ASP A 138 -6.80 19.26 13.68
C ASP A 138 -6.38 19.18 12.20
N ILE A 139 -6.85 18.14 11.50
CA ILE A 139 -6.51 17.89 10.10
C ILE A 139 -7.17 18.92 9.17
N PHE A 140 -8.37 19.39 9.49
CA PHE A 140 -9.02 20.48 8.77
C PHE A 140 -8.26 21.80 8.97
N SER A 141 -7.76 22.09 10.18
CA SER A 141 -6.89 23.25 10.40
C SER A 141 -5.63 23.21 9.55
N TYR A 142 -5.04 22.02 9.31
CA TYR A 142 -3.91 21.89 8.38
C TYR A 142 -4.27 22.30 6.95
N SER A 143 -5.50 22.03 6.48
CA SER A 143 -5.89 22.48 5.14
C SER A 143 -5.92 24.00 5.02
N GLN A 144 -6.25 24.71 6.11
CA GLN A 144 -6.24 26.17 6.15
C GLN A 144 -4.83 26.78 6.09
N LEU A 145 -3.79 26.00 6.38
CA LEU A 145 -2.39 26.41 6.19
C LEU A 145 -1.89 26.23 4.75
N GLY A 146 -2.70 25.56 3.93
CA GLY A 146 -2.38 25.23 2.55
C GLY A 146 -3.09 26.14 1.55
N SER A 147 -3.12 25.69 0.30
CA SER A 147 -3.82 26.36 -0.81
C SER A 147 -4.96 25.50 -1.32
N ASN A 148 -6.14 26.09 -1.48
CA ASN A 148 -7.24 25.45 -2.18
C ASN A 148 -6.92 25.39 -3.68
N ILE A 149 -7.06 24.21 -4.29
CA ILE A 149 -6.75 23.96 -5.68
C ILE A 149 -8.04 24.02 -6.49
N THR A 150 -8.17 25.09 -7.28
CA THR A 150 -9.31 25.27 -8.19
C THR A 150 -9.23 24.31 -9.37
N ASN A 151 -10.34 24.15 -10.09
CA ASN A 151 -10.40 23.33 -11.30
C ASN A 151 -9.45 23.86 -12.39
N GLU A 152 -9.35 25.18 -12.55
CA GLU A 152 -8.42 25.82 -13.49
C GLU A 152 -6.98 25.53 -13.10
N THR A 153 -6.66 25.66 -11.81
CA THR A 153 -5.33 25.37 -11.27
C THR A 153 -4.97 23.91 -11.51
N LEU A 154 -5.89 22.97 -11.25
CA LEU A 154 -5.66 21.55 -11.47
C LEU A 154 -5.42 21.23 -12.95
N LYS A 155 -6.16 21.84 -13.88
CA LYS A 155 -5.96 21.67 -15.33
C LYS A 155 -4.56 22.10 -15.77
N ILE A 156 -4.13 23.30 -15.34
CA ILE A 156 -2.76 23.77 -15.58
C ILE A 156 -1.75 22.79 -14.99
N TYR A 157 -2.03 22.26 -13.79
CA TYR A 157 -1.15 21.33 -13.11
C TYR A 157 -1.02 19.98 -13.83
N LEU A 158 -2.10 19.48 -14.44
CA LEU A 158 -2.08 18.29 -15.28
C LEU A 158 -1.14 18.47 -16.48
N GLU A 159 -1.26 19.59 -17.20
CA GLU A 159 -0.39 19.90 -18.34
C GLU A 159 1.09 19.99 -17.94
N ILE A 160 1.37 20.68 -16.83
CA ILE A 160 2.72 20.77 -16.26
C ILE A 160 3.24 19.38 -15.87
N SER A 161 2.41 18.55 -15.24
CA SER A 161 2.80 17.21 -14.82
C SER A 161 3.19 16.31 -15.99
N GLU A 162 2.47 16.39 -17.11
CA GLU A 162 2.79 15.63 -18.33
C GLU A 162 4.10 16.10 -18.96
N ARG A 163 4.36 17.41 -18.96
CA ARG A 163 5.66 17.97 -19.39
C ARG A 163 6.80 17.49 -18.50
N ILE A 164 6.63 17.52 -17.17
CA ILE A 164 7.62 17.01 -16.21
C ILE A 164 7.90 15.54 -16.47
N LYS A 165 6.86 14.69 -16.56
CA LYS A 165 7.00 13.26 -16.84
C LYS A 165 7.75 13.00 -18.16
N LYS A 166 7.43 13.76 -19.20
CA LYS A 166 8.13 13.68 -20.51
C LYS A 166 9.61 14.04 -20.38
N SER A 167 9.94 15.17 -19.76
CA SER A 167 11.32 15.61 -19.57
C SER A 167 12.13 14.63 -18.71
N VAL A 168 11.57 14.10 -17.63
CA VAL A 168 12.21 13.06 -16.80
C VAL A 168 12.48 11.80 -17.64
N LYS A 169 11.52 11.35 -18.45
CA LYS A 169 11.70 10.18 -19.33
C LYS A 169 12.79 10.39 -20.38
N GLU A 170 12.89 11.60 -20.95
CA GLU A 170 13.93 11.96 -21.91
C GLU A 170 15.32 12.05 -21.27
N GLN A 171 15.44 12.65 -20.07
CA GLN A 171 16.68 12.67 -19.31
C GLN A 171 17.12 11.25 -18.92
N GLN A 172 16.21 10.42 -18.42
CA GLN A 172 16.49 9.02 -18.11
C GLN A 172 16.96 8.24 -19.34
N LYS A 173 16.43 8.50 -20.54
CA LYS A 173 16.91 7.90 -21.79
C LYS A 173 18.34 8.34 -22.14
N LYS A 174 18.71 9.60 -21.91
CA LYS A 174 20.06 10.11 -22.18
C LYS A 174 21.10 9.61 -21.16
N ILE A 175 20.71 9.46 -19.90
CA ILE A 175 21.55 8.94 -18.80
C ILE A 175 21.74 7.40 -18.91
N LYS A 176 20.90 6.72 -19.70
CA LYS A 176 20.71 5.26 -19.66
C LYS A 176 21.88 4.40 -20.14
N THR A 177 22.84 4.90 -20.91
CA THR A 177 23.81 4.00 -21.56
C THR A 177 25.04 3.68 -20.71
N SER A 178 25.59 4.61 -19.94
CA SER A 178 26.76 4.32 -19.08
C SER A 178 26.47 4.42 -17.57
N VAL A 179 25.76 5.47 -17.14
CA VAL A 179 25.47 5.71 -15.71
C VAL A 179 24.42 4.74 -15.18
N ALA A 180 23.36 4.46 -15.93
CA ALA A 180 22.32 3.53 -15.48
C ALA A 180 22.84 2.08 -15.37
N LYS A 181 23.82 1.66 -16.19
CA LYS A 181 24.44 0.33 -16.08
C LYS A 181 25.27 0.22 -14.80
N LYS A 182 26.07 1.26 -14.49
CA LYS A 182 26.87 1.33 -13.26
C LYS A 182 25.99 1.43 -12.01
N PHE A 183 24.93 2.24 -12.06
CA PHE A 183 23.95 2.36 -10.98
C PHE A 183 23.18 1.06 -10.75
N LYS A 184 22.72 0.39 -11.82
CA LYS A 184 22.04 -0.92 -11.71
C LYS A 184 22.96 -1.98 -11.10
N ALA A 185 24.24 -2.00 -11.48
CA ALA A 185 25.21 -2.92 -10.89
C ALA A 185 25.41 -2.66 -9.39
N LEU A 186 25.60 -1.40 -8.98
CA LEU A 186 25.73 -1.02 -7.57
C LEU A 186 24.45 -1.27 -6.77
N PHE A 187 23.28 -1.04 -7.37
CA PHE A 187 21.99 -1.29 -6.74
C PHE A 187 21.77 -2.79 -6.52
N GLN A 188 22.07 -3.61 -7.53
CA GLN A 188 21.98 -5.07 -7.42
C GLN A 188 23.03 -5.63 -6.46
N GLU A 189 24.21 -5.03 -6.38
CA GLU A 189 25.20 -5.34 -5.36
C GLU A 189 24.66 -5.04 -3.96
N ALA A 190 24.07 -3.86 -3.74
CA ALA A 190 23.45 -3.48 -2.46
C ALA A 190 22.27 -4.41 -2.09
N GLU A 191 21.37 -4.73 -3.03
CA GLU A 191 20.29 -5.70 -2.82
C GLU A 191 20.85 -7.09 -2.47
N ASN A 192 21.88 -7.55 -3.17
CA ASN A 192 22.54 -8.82 -2.86
C ASN A 192 23.17 -8.81 -1.47
N GLN A 193 23.75 -7.67 -1.02
CA GLN A 193 24.27 -7.54 0.34
C GLN A 193 23.14 -7.57 1.37
N LEU A 194 22.01 -6.88 1.13
CA LEU A 194 20.85 -6.95 2.01
C LEU A 194 20.26 -8.36 2.09
N ILE A 195 20.22 -9.09 0.97
CA ILE A 195 19.83 -10.51 0.95
C ILE A 195 20.83 -11.34 1.75
N LYS A 196 22.15 -11.15 1.56
CA LYS A 196 23.18 -11.85 2.35
C LYS A 196 23.02 -11.59 3.84
N GLU A 197 22.80 -10.34 4.26
CA GLU A 197 22.54 -10.01 5.66
C GLU A 197 21.25 -10.67 6.19
N ARG A 198 20.18 -10.72 5.39
CA ARG A 198 18.98 -11.51 5.77
C ARG A 198 19.28 -12.98 5.94
N LEU A 199 20.14 -13.55 5.09
CA LEU A 199 20.58 -14.95 5.20
C LEU A 199 21.55 -15.19 6.37
N ASN A 200 22.27 -14.16 6.84
CA ASN A 200 23.09 -14.22 8.04
C ASN A 200 22.23 -14.33 9.32
N VAL A 201 20.99 -13.80 9.31
CA VAL A 201 19.99 -13.99 10.39
C VAL A 201 19.50 -15.45 10.47
N GLY A 202 19.80 -16.25 9.45
CA GLY A 202 19.62 -17.70 9.42
C GLY A 202 19.29 -18.22 8.02
N PRO A 203 19.42 -19.54 7.77
CA PRO A 203 19.07 -20.16 6.49
C PRO A 203 17.69 -19.74 5.96
N VAL A 204 17.50 -19.66 4.64
CA VAL A 204 16.22 -19.30 3.96
C VAL A 204 15.00 -20.02 4.57
N HIS A 205 15.16 -21.28 4.95
CA HIS A 205 14.08 -22.07 5.55
C HIS A 205 13.68 -21.57 6.95
N ASN A 206 14.57 -20.94 7.72
CA ASN A 206 14.26 -20.31 9.00
C ASN A 206 13.42 -19.03 8.81
N ILE A 207 13.75 -18.22 7.79
CA ILE A 207 12.95 -17.03 7.43
C ILE A 207 11.53 -17.47 7.04
N PHE A 208 11.40 -18.46 6.16
CA PHE A 208 10.08 -18.98 5.79
C PHE A 208 9.35 -19.65 6.96
N SER A 209 10.06 -20.35 7.85
CA SER A 209 9.46 -20.95 9.05
C SER A 209 8.85 -19.89 9.98
N LYS A 210 9.62 -18.84 10.33
CA LYS A 210 9.12 -17.70 11.12
C LYS A 210 7.91 -17.03 10.45
N THR A 211 7.96 -16.91 9.13
CA THR A 211 6.89 -16.30 8.33
C THR A 211 5.62 -17.13 8.33
N ILE A 212 5.72 -18.45 8.18
CA ILE A 212 4.58 -19.36 8.24
C ILE A 212 3.91 -19.27 9.62
N LEU A 213 4.69 -19.31 10.71
CA LEU A 213 4.16 -19.16 12.07
C LEU A 213 3.42 -17.83 12.26
N TYR A 214 4.02 -16.73 11.80
CA TYR A 214 3.39 -15.40 11.84
C TYR A 214 2.07 -15.35 11.06
N ILE A 215 2.04 -15.89 9.83
CA ILE A 215 0.83 -15.89 8.99
C ILE A 215 -0.25 -16.77 9.65
N LEU A 216 0.09 -17.97 10.12
CA LEU A 216 -0.89 -18.88 10.73
C LEU A 216 -1.43 -18.34 12.06
N GLY A 217 -0.60 -17.67 12.86
CA GLY A 217 -1.06 -16.97 14.06
C GLY A 217 -2.09 -15.88 13.76
N LYS A 218 -2.04 -15.28 12.57
CA LYS A 218 -2.96 -14.23 12.15
C LYS A 218 -4.24 -14.74 11.46
N TYR A 219 -4.12 -15.76 10.61
CA TYR A 219 -5.22 -16.23 9.76
C TYR A 219 -5.80 -17.60 10.19
N ARG A 220 -5.30 -18.17 11.29
CA ARG A 220 -5.68 -19.46 11.91
C ARG A 220 -5.41 -20.70 11.06
N ALA A 221 -5.99 -20.79 9.86
CA ALA A 221 -5.91 -21.96 8.99
C ALA A 221 -5.78 -21.55 7.51
N LEU A 222 -4.80 -22.09 6.79
CA LEU A 222 -4.55 -21.76 5.38
C LEU A 222 -4.10 -22.98 4.56
N THR A 223 -4.51 -23.04 3.29
CA THR A 223 -3.95 -24.02 2.34
C THR A 223 -2.51 -23.66 1.97
N THR A 224 -1.77 -24.62 1.40
CA THR A 224 -0.41 -24.38 0.87
C THR A 224 -0.38 -23.28 -0.20
N GLU A 225 -1.40 -23.20 -1.05
CA GLU A 225 -1.49 -22.16 -2.09
C GLU A 225 -1.70 -20.77 -1.50
N GLN A 226 -2.58 -20.65 -0.50
CA GLN A 226 -2.78 -19.41 0.23
C GLN A 226 -1.52 -18.97 0.97
N LEU A 227 -0.80 -19.92 1.60
CA LEU A 227 0.49 -19.64 2.24
C LEU A 227 1.52 -19.13 1.23
N HIS A 228 1.62 -19.73 0.03
CA HIS A 228 2.52 -19.22 -1.01
C HIS A 228 2.21 -17.78 -1.40
N ILE A 229 0.92 -17.42 -1.54
CA ILE A 229 0.51 -16.04 -1.85
C ILE A 229 0.98 -15.10 -0.75
N TYR A 230 0.67 -15.39 0.51
CA TYR A 230 1.06 -14.51 1.62
C TYR A 230 2.57 -14.44 1.81
N VAL A 231 3.29 -15.56 1.71
CA VAL A 231 4.76 -15.60 1.82
C VAL A 231 5.41 -14.75 0.73
N LYS A 232 4.97 -14.89 -0.53
CA LYS A 232 5.51 -14.08 -1.64
C LYS A 232 5.22 -12.60 -1.45
N GLN A 233 4.04 -12.25 -0.96
CA GLN A 233 3.74 -10.86 -0.65
C GLN A 233 4.61 -10.32 0.49
N ILE A 234 5.03 -11.13 1.46
CA ILE A 234 5.89 -10.70 2.57
C ILE A 234 7.35 -10.61 2.13
N HIS A 235 7.81 -11.55 1.29
CA HIS A 235 9.19 -11.68 0.85
C HIS A 235 9.32 -11.72 -0.68
N PRO A 236 8.94 -10.64 -1.39
CA PRO A 236 9.04 -10.62 -2.85
C PRO A 236 10.48 -10.82 -3.34
N ASP A 237 11.47 -10.39 -2.54
CA ASP A 237 12.90 -10.55 -2.79
C ASP A 237 13.40 -12.00 -2.68
N LEU A 238 12.77 -12.82 -1.83
CA LEU A 238 13.11 -14.25 -1.65
C LEU A 238 12.24 -15.18 -2.52
N CYS A 239 11.22 -14.64 -3.19
CA CYS A 239 10.21 -15.37 -3.95
C CYS A 239 10.28 -15.08 -5.46
N ASP A 240 11.48 -15.24 -6.02
CA ASP A 240 11.74 -15.04 -7.45
C ASP A 240 11.10 -16.15 -8.32
N ASP A 241 10.14 -15.75 -9.16
CA ASP A 241 9.49 -16.66 -10.11
C ASP A 241 10.33 -16.95 -11.37
N GLY A 242 11.43 -16.23 -11.59
CA GLY A 242 12.40 -16.51 -12.64
C GLY A 242 13.26 -17.74 -12.36
N ILE A 243 13.31 -18.22 -11.11
CA ILE A 243 14.18 -19.32 -10.69
C ILE A 243 13.36 -20.59 -10.46
N ASP A 244 13.50 -21.54 -11.39
CA ASP A 244 13.01 -22.90 -11.22
C ASP A 244 14.00 -23.77 -10.43
N ARG A 245 13.46 -24.76 -9.71
CA ARG A 245 14.26 -25.86 -9.18
C ARG A 245 14.47 -26.87 -10.30
N VAL A 246 15.72 -27.05 -10.68
CA VAL A 246 16.14 -28.06 -11.67
C VAL A 246 16.90 -29.17 -10.96
N ILE A 247 16.52 -30.42 -11.23
CA ILE A 247 17.26 -31.63 -10.79
C ILE A 247 17.38 -32.51 -12.03
N ASP A 248 18.61 -32.92 -12.37
CA ASP A 248 18.91 -33.75 -13.54
C ASP A 248 18.26 -33.22 -14.85
N GLY A 249 18.30 -31.90 -15.03
CA GLY A 249 17.73 -31.22 -16.20
C GLY A 249 16.20 -31.11 -16.22
N ARG A 250 15.48 -31.62 -15.21
CA ARG A 250 14.01 -31.54 -15.11
C ARG A 250 13.57 -30.41 -14.17
N HIS A 251 12.54 -29.68 -14.56
CA HIS A 251 11.99 -28.55 -13.80
C HIS A 251 10.91 -29.04 -12.81
N PHE A 252 11.09 -28.76 -11.52
CA PHE A 252 10.18 -29.17 -10.43
C PHE A 252 9.37 -27.98 -9.84
N GLY A 253 9.20 -26.93 -10.65
CA GLY A 253 8.54 -25.68 -10.29
C GLY A 253 9.45 -24.69 -9.57
N LYS A 254 8.87 -23.60 -9.07
CA LYS A 254 9.61 -22.46 -8.50
C LYS A 254 10.41 -22.85 -7.26
N LYS A 255 11.70 -22.49 -7.24
CA LYS A 255 12.64 -22.85 -6.18
C LYS A 255 12.18 -22.38 -4.80
N TRP A 256 11.64 -21.16 -4.72
CA TRP A 256 11.14 -20.61 -3.46
C TRP A 256 9.92 -21.37 -2.91
N LYS A 257 9.00 -21.83 -3.77
CA LYS A 257 7.84 -22.64 -3.34
C LYS A 257 8.30 -23.96 -2.71
N HIS A 258 9.38 -24.53 -3.20
CA HIS A 258 9.98 -25.72 -2.58
C HIS A 258 10.56 -25.41 -1.20
N TYR A 259 11.23 -24.28 -1.01
CA TYR A 259 11.72 -23.86 0.31
C TYR A 259 10.59 -23.60 1.31
N VAL A 260 9.46 -23.02 0.86
CA VAL A 260 8.26 -22.88 1.71
C VAL A 260 7.73 -24.25 2.14
N ARG A 261 7.62 -25.21 1.22
CA ARG A 261 7.20 -26.58 1.57
C ARG A 261 8.15 -27.27 2.54
N ASN A 262 9.45 -27.09 2.37
CA ASN A 262 10.44 -27.66 3.30
C ASN A 262 10.31 -27.04 4.70
N ALA A 263 10.07 -25.72 4.78
CA ALA A 263 9.78 -25.04 6.05
C ALA A 263 8.48 -25.57 6.70
N GLN A 264 7.40 -25.78 5.92
CA GLN A 264 6.17 -26.41 6.43
C GLN A 264 6.45 -27.80 7.03
N GLN A 265 7.19 -28.67 6.31
CA GLN A 265 7.53 -30.01 6.80
C GLN A 265 8.48 -29.99 8.00
N HIS A 266 9.36 -29.00 8.10
CA HIS A 266 10.22 -28.82 9.27
C HIS A 266 9.39 -28.41 10.50
N LEU A 267 8.55 -27.38 10.37
CA LEU A 267 7.66 -26.94 11.44
C LEU A 267 6.70 -28.05 11.90
N LYS A 268 6.17 -28.84 10.95
CA LYS A 268 5.31 -29.98 11.26
C LYS A 268 6.03 -31.05 12.08
N ARG A 269 7.26 -31.41 11.67
CA ARG A 269 8.08 -32.39 12.40
C ARG A 269 8.43 -31.94 13.81
N ASN A 270 8.54 -30.62 14.03
CA ASN A 270 8.79 -30.03 15.34
C ASN A 270 7.51 -29.77 16.15
N GLY A 271 6.34 -30.19 15.67
CA GLY A 271 5.07 -30.02 16.39
C GLY A 271 4.60 -28.56 16.54
N LEU A 272 5.07 -27.65 15.68
CA LEU A 272 4.68 -26.23 15.74
C LEU A 272 3.47 -25.92 14.85
N ILE A 273 3.26 -26.72 13.82
CA ILE A 273 2.11 -26.64 12.92
C ILE A 273 1.62 -28.03 12.59
N GLU A 274 0.35 -28.14 12.21
CA GLU A 274 -0.24 -29.38 11.72
C GLU A 274 -0.99 -29.16 10.41
N LEU A 275 -1.19 -30.25 9.66
CA LEU A 275 -1.96 -30.25 8.42
C LEU A 275 -3.21 -31.09 8.63
N GLU A 276 -4.36 -30.43 8.70
CA GLU A 276 -5.66 -31.05 8.94
C GLU A 276 -6.60 -30.68 7.78
N ASN A 277 -7.19 -31.69 7.12
CA ASN A 277 -8.13 -31.50 6.01
C ASN A 277 -7.61 -30.58 4.87
N GLY A 278 -6.29 -30.60 4.62
CA GLY A 278 -5.65 -29.75 3.60
C GLY A 278 -5.30 -28.33 4.05
N PHE A 279 -5.56 -27.98 5.33
CA PHE A 279 -5.24 -26.68 5.91
C PHE A 279 -4.13 -26.80 6.95
N TRP A 280 -3.13 -25.93 6.84
CA TRP A 280 -2.10 -25.74 7.84
C TRP A 280 -2.61 -24.87 8.98
N LYS A 281 -2.34 -25.27 10.22
CA LYS A 281 -2.73 -24.56 11.46
C LYS A 281 -1.58 -24.56 12.45
N LEU A 282 -1.55 -23.61 13.39
CA LEU A 282 -0.67 -23.70 14.55
C LEU A 282 -1.13 -24.86 15.44
N THR A 283 -0.18 -25.64 15.94
CA THR A 283 -0.47 -26.64 16.98
C THR A 283 -0.82 -25.88 18.27
N SER A 284 -1.85 -26.35 18.97
CA SER A 284 -2.35 -25.74 20.22
C SER A 284 -1.37 -25.90 21.37
#